data_AF-A0A1X7T0F8-F1
#
_entry.id   AF-A0A1X7T0F8-F1
#
_cell.length_a   1.000
_cell.length_b   1.000
_cell.length_c   1.000
_cell.angle_alpha   90.00
_cell.angle_beta   90.00
_cell.angle_gamma   90.00
#
_symmetry.space_group_name_H-M   'P 1'
#
loop_
_entity.id
_entity.type
_entity.pdbx_description
1 polymer ?
#
loop_
_entity_poly.entity_id
_entity_poly.type
_entity_poly.pdbx_seq_one_letter_code
_entity_poly.pdbx_strand_id
1 'polypeptide(L)'
;MNVCTLLLDQWISPVVTGDRPPPISHFTLKPVTNNTAVIFGGFTDNGVSNKLYMISFTKTSVDILEVPNPGGSVQWPKERWGHSSVLITTSSGPHLLVVGGDPAYDVWLLDINKRKWKELINLPDTVTRRYWYSLSVWSVTPTTNWIIEFGGGVSYKDTAVIELRYTSDNDWSTSVILLDQYQDQLRRRILSDWENLGLSKEVQLLRGHLQEREREFYEEQLLREIKEKEQIRQDRDKEQQQLLQEKATLSQQLDDATSLLEQAEKDKSTVELEYYEKLKAKVAEILGEKTQVEEKQQIITEDYEKLKLNVADMEEQYLKEKQIIIDDSQNLISEKDKVIAKLTSQVEEQSQNEKQIITDLKEKELYIAKLVKERQERVLKQPIKETSSIGLQFNYLIPSMDKLDCLSDVQVAERKLFLIQGDKPQLMNWENYGLRIGVQKESLLSSETVEAAVVALVGGQFQFPPNTVLVSAVYAVSLSKPLLKRLILEIQHCIDLTGRPGLSRHLKFAIAPVSTPSLPHHFSLVEGGEFKADSWYGSNST
;
A
#
# COMPACT_ATOMS: atom_id res chain seq x y z
N MET A 1 15.82 -0.31 -30.81
CA MET A 1 14.90 -1.12 -29.99
C MET A 1 15.61 -2.41 -29.70
N ASN A 2 15.84 -2.71 -28.42
CA ASN A 2 16.40 -3.99 -27.99
C ASN A 2 15.24 -4.77 -27.34
N VAL A 3 15.21 -6.09 -27.53
CA VAL A 3 14.16 -6.95 -26.95
C VAL A 3 14.84 -8.01 -26.09
N CYS A 4 14.38 -8.18 -24.85
CA CYS A 4 14.89 -9.23 -23.98
C CYS A 4 14.08 -10.52 -24.20
N THR A 5 14.76 -11.66 -24.34
CA THR A 5 14.10 -12.97 -24.40
C THR A 5 14.23 -13.68 -23.06
N LEU A 6 13.13 -13.70 -22.28
CA LEU A 6 13.07 -14.28 -20.93
C LEU A 6 13.46 -15.77 -20.85
N LEU A 7 13.38 -16.52 -21.95
CA LEU A 7 13.83 -17.92 -22.00
C LEU A 7 15.36 -18.09 -22.02
N LEU A 8 16.12 -17.01 -22.24
CA LEU A 8 17.58 -17.03 -22.38
C LEU A 8 18.28 -15.97 -21.51
N ASP A 9 17.55 -15.08 -20.83
CA ASP A 9 18.04 -13.88 -20.16
C ASP A 9 19.04 -13.05 -21.00
N GLN A 10 18.85 -13.09 -22.33
CA GLN A 10 19.69 -12.40 -23.29
C GLN A 10 18.93 -11.29 -24.00
N TRP A 11 19.57 -10.13 -24.06
CA TRP A 11 19.17 -9.04 -24.94
C TRP A 11 19.49 -9.40 -26.38
N ILE A 12 18.44 -9.50 -27.20
CA ILE A 12 18.58 -9.65 -28.64
C ILE A 12 18.22 -8.33 -29.33
N SER A 13 18.94 -8.05 -30.41
CA SER A 13 18.52 -7.06 -31.40
C SER A 13 17.74 -7.81 -32.47
N PRO A 14 16.39 -7.82 -32.44
CA PRO A 14 15.61 -8.47 -33.49
C PRO A 14 15.80 -7.75 -34.82
N VAL A 15 15.48 -8.43 -35.92
CA VAL A 15 15.42 -7.77 -37.23
C VAL A 15 14.21 -6.83 -37.23
N VAL A 16 14.47 -5.51 -37.27
CA VAL A 16 13.40 -4.50 -37.30
C VAL A 16 13.06 -4.15 -38.75
N THR A 17 11.79 -4.27 -39.11
CA THR A 17 11.24 -3.94 -40.44
C THR A 17 10.17 -2.84 -40.36
N GLY A 18 9.82 -2.27 -41.52
CA GLY A 18 8.80 -1.23 -41.63
C GLY A 18 9.25 0.18 -41.22
N ASP A 19 8.29 1.00 -40.79
CA ASP A 19 8.41 2.43 -40.50
C ASP A 19 9.09 2.68 -39.15
N ARG A 20 10.37 2.32 -39.07
CA ARG A 20 11.16 2.49 -37.86
C ARG A 20 11.19 3.98 -37.43
N PRO A 21 10.77 4.33 -36.20
CA PRO A 21 10.86 5.70 -35.72
C PRO A 21 12.33 6.17 -35.64
N PRO A 22 12.58 7.50 -35.75
CA PRO A 22 13.87 8.09 -35.42
C PRO A 22 14.23 7.83 -33.95
N PRO A 23 15.46 8.16 -33.50
CA PRO A 23 15.79 8.21 -32.08
C PRO A 23 14.71 8.98 -31.31
N ILE A 24 14.08 8.30 -30.34
CA ILE A 24 12.91 8.80 -29.63
C ILE A 24 12.95 8.42 -28.16
N SER A 25 12.56 9.35 -27.29
CA SER A 25 12.50 9.19 -25.83
C SER A 25 11.17 9.71 -25.29
N HIS A 26 10.85 9.41 -24.02
CA HIS A 26 9.64 9.89 -23.33
C HIS A 26 8.31 9.70 -24.09
N PHE A 27 8.25 8.66 -24.92
CA PHE A 27 7.03 8.15 -25.57
C PHE A 27 6.29 7.18 -24.64
N THR A 28 5.02 6.91 -24.92
CA THR A 28 4.32 5.80 -24.27
C THR A 28 4.36 4.54 -25.14
N LEU A 29 4.46 3.38 -24.50
CA LEU A 29 4.41 2.05 -25.12
C LEU A 29 3.46 1.17 -24.31
N LYS A 30 2.49 0.52 -24.96
CA LYS A 30 1.60 -0.47 -24.32
C LYS A 30 1.45 -1.72 -25.17
N PRO A 31 1.50 -2.93 -24.59
CA PRO A 31 1.05 -4.13 -25.27
C PRO A 31 -0.44 -4.02 -25.57
N VAL A 32 -0.87 -4.57 -26.71
CA VAL A 32 -2.27 -4.65 -27.14
C VAL A 32 -2.71 -6.11 -27.21
N THR A 33 -1.80 -7.00 -27.64
CA THR A 33 -1.93 -8.46 -27.55
C THR A 33 -0.55 -9.06 -27.21
N ASN A 34 -0.47 -10.38 -27.04
CA ASN A 34 0.80 -11.10 -26.83
C ASN A 34 1.86 -10.80 -27.90
N ASN A 35 1.44 -10.42 -29.11
CA ASN A 35 2.30 -10.21 -30.27
C ASN A 35 2.19 -8.80 -30.87
N THR A 36 1.48 -7.86 -30.22
CA THR A 36 1.36 -6.48 -30.73
C THR A 36 1.45 -5.44 -29.62
N ALA A 37 2.00 -4.28 -29.96
CA ALA A 37 2.06 -3.12 -29.08
C ALA A 37 1.78 -1.83 -29.84
N VAL A 38 1.47 -0.77 -29.11
CA VAL A 38 1.25 0.58 -29.64
C VAL A 38 2.25 1.54 -28.99
N ILE A 39 2.90 2.38 -29.81
CA ILE A 39 3.69 3.54 -29.36
C ILE A 39 2.97 4.81 -29.77
N PHE A 40 2.94 5.80 -28.88
CA PHE A 40 2.44 7.14 -29.18
C PHE A 40 3.36 8.25 -28.65
N GLY A 41 3.47 9.33 -29.42
CA GLY A 41 4.16 10.56 -29.07
C GLY A 41 5.65 10.39 -28.76
N GLY A 42 6.19 11.25 -27.90
CA GLY A 42 7.60 11.25 -27.48
C GLY A 42 8.40 12.45 -28.01
N PHE A 43 9.69 12.48 -27.69
CA PHE A 43 10.64 13.51 -28.11
C PHE A 43 11.70 12.93 -29.05
N THR A 44 11.93 13.58 -30.18
CA THR A 44 12.88 13.19 -31.23
C THR A 44 13.86 14.33 -31.51
N ASP A 45 14.91 14.07 -32.30
CA ASP A 45 15.84 15.13 -32.76
C ASP A 45 15.14 16.23 -33.58
N ASN A 46 13.97 15.94 -34.17
CA ASN A 46 13.12 16.90 -34.89
C ASN A 46 12.11 17.63 -33.98
N GLY A 47 12.18 17.41 -32.66
CA GLY A 47 11.26 17.95 -31.67
C GLY A 47 10.20 16.94 -31.20
N VAL A 48 9.09 17.48 -30.67
CA VAL A 48 8.01 16.70 -30.05
C VAL A 48 7.16 15.99 -31.12
N SER A 49 6.79 14.74 -30.86
CA SER A 49 6.03 13.88 -31.78
C SER A 49 4.56 13.74 -31.37
N ASN A 50 3.66 13.62 -32.36
CA ASN A 50 2.30 13.09 -32.23
C ASN A 50 2.07 11.82 -33.07
N LYS A 51 3.15 11.16 -33.49
CA LYS A 51 3.08 9.97 -34.35
C LYS A 51 2.59 8.76 -33.55
N LEU A 52 1.83 7.91 -34.23
CA LEU A 52 1.27 6.67 -33.70
C LEU A 52 1.90 5.50 -34.46
N TYR A 53 2.55 4.59 -33.76
CA TYR A 53 3.15 3.39 -34.35
C TYR A 53 2.47 2.14 -33.81
N MET A 54 2.11 1.23 -34.70
CA MET A 54 1.66 -0.12 -34.36
C MET A 54 2.83 -1.08 -34.58
N ILE A 55 3.14 -1.88 -33.56
CA ILE A 55 4.25 -2.83 -33.57
C ILE A 55 3.70 -4.25 -33.56
N SER A 56 4.25 -5.11 -34.42
CA SER A 56 3.98 -6.54 -34.43
C SER A 56 5.25 -7.34 -34.19
N PHE A 57 5.20 -8.29 -33.25
CA PHE A 57 6.32 -9.12 -32.83
C PHE A 57 6.20 -10.53 -33.41
N THR A 58 7.24 -10.99 -34.08
CA THR A 58 7.44 -12.41 -34.40
C THR A 58 8.52 -13.00 -33.50
N LYS A 59 8.84 -14.29 -33.67
CA LYS A 59 9.91 -14.96 -32.90
C LYS A 59 11.31 -14.35 -33.15
N THR A 60 11.53 -13.68 -34.29
CA THR A 60 12.86 -13.21 -34.73
C THR A 60 12.88 -11.79 -35.31
N SER A 61 11.71 -11.20 -35.57
CA SER A 61 11.57 -9.86 -36.15
C SER A 61 10.55 -9.01 -35.40
N VAL A 62 10.69 -7.69 -35.57
CA VAL A 62 9.73 -6.68 -35.12
C VAL A 62 9.35 -5.85 -36.33
N ASP A 63 8.08 -5.89 -36.71
CA ASP A 63 7.55 -5.05 -37.78
C ASP A 63 6.88 -3.82 -37.17
N ILE A 64 7.15 -2.64 -37.72
CA ILE A 64 6.64 -1.36 -37.24
C ILE A 64 5.87 -0.68 -38.37
N LEU A 65 4.64 -0.26 -38.10
CA LEU A 65 3.80 0.48 -39.03
C LEU A 65 3.50 1.87 -38.44
N GLU A 66 3.87 2.93 -39.15
CA GLU A 66 3.42 4.28 -38.81
C GLU A 66 1.96 4.42 -39.26
N VAL A 67 1.06 4.72 -38.31
CA VAL A 67 -0.34 5.00 -38.64
C VAL A 67 -0.37 6.45 -39.16
N PRO A 68 -0.68 6.67 -40.45
CA PRO A 68 -0.65 8.02 -41.00
C PRO A 68 -1.72 8.88 -40.31
N ASN A 69 -1.30 10.05 -39.81
CA ASN A 69 -2.25 11.06 -39.37
C ASN A 69 -3.04 11.53 -40.61
N PRO A 70 -4.37 11.32 -40.66
CA PRO A 70 -5.17 11.64 -41.85
C PRO A 70 -5.29 13.14 -42.13
N GLY A 71 -4.98 13.99 -41.14
CA GLY A 71 -5.08 15.44 -41.24
C GLY A 71 -6.51 15.97 -41.38
N GLY A 72 -6.63 17.27 -41.66
CA GLY A 72 -7.91 17.93 -41.87
C GLY A 72 -8.76 18.02 -40.59
N SER A 73 -10.06 17.73 -40.70
CA SER A 73 -11.03 17.83 -39.61
C SER A 73 -11.12 16.57 -38.72
N VAL A 74 -10.22 15.61 -38.90
CA VAL A 74 -10.18 14.38 -38.09
C VAL A 74 -9.49 14.69 -36.77
N GLN A 75 -10.16 14.32 -35.68
CA GLN A 75 -9.64 14.43 -34.31
C GLN A 75 -8.33 13.62 -34.17
N TRP A 76 -7.25 14.30 -33.75
CA TRP A 76 -5.93 13.70 -33.53
C TRP A 76 -5.20 14.45 -32.39
N PRO A 77 -4.53 13.78 -31.44
CA PRO A 77 -3.90 14.46 -30.31
C PRO A 77 -2.71 15.30 -30.74
N LYS A 78 -2.51 16.45 -30.09
CA LYS A 78 -1.33 17.28 -30.28
C LYS A 78 -0.03 16.58 -29.87
N GLU A 79 1.07 17.06 -30.43
CA GLU A 79 2.44 16.67 -30.13
C GLU A 79 2.68 16.73 -28.62
N ARG A 80 3.23 15.63 -28.07
CA ARG A 80 3.49 15.52 -26.63
C ARG A 80 4.62 14.56 -26.29
N TRP A 81 5.34 14.88 -25.24
CA TRP A 81 6.34 14.01 -24.62
C TRP A 81 6.11 13.96 -23.09
N GLY A 82 6.66 12.94 -22.44
CA GLY A 82 6.54 12.78 -20.97
C GLY A 82 5.13 12.48 -20.46
N HIS A 83 4.20 12.19 -21.37
CA HIS A 83 2.83 11.77 -21.07
C HIS A 83 2.79 10.32 -20.57
N SER A 84 1.66 9.92 -19.97
CA SER A 84 1.38 8.52 -19.63
C SER A 84 0.15 8.01 -20.37
N SER A 85 0.02 6.68 -20.41
CA SER A 85 -1.14 6.00 -20.97
C SER A 85 -1.48 4.72 -20.21
N VAL A 86 -2.69 4.22 -20.42
CA VAL A 86 -3.14 2.89 -20.00
C VAL A 86 -3.93 2.22 -21.11
N LEU A 87 -3.88 0.89 -21.17
CA LEU A 87 -4.74 0.09 -22.04
C LEU A 87 -6.02 -0.27 -21.26
N ILE A 88 -7.17 -0.14 -21.90
CA ILE A 88 -8.48 -0.40 -21.33
C ILE A 88 -9.22 -1.34 -22.28
N THR A 89 -9.57 -2.54 -21.82
CA THR A 89 -10.30 -3.52 -22.64
C THR A 89 -11.79 -3.41 -22.38
N THR A 90 -12.57 -3.19 -23.43
CA THR A 90 -14.04 -3.23 -23.39
C THR A 90 -14.59 -4.31 -24.30
N SER A 91 -15.91 -4.52 -24.27
CA SER A 91 -16.64 -5.37 -25.22
C SER A 91 -16.46 -4.96 -26.69
N SER A 92 -16.10 -3.70 -26.97
CA SER A 92 -15.81 -3.20 -28.33
C SER A 92 -14.33 -3.27 -28.72
N GLY A 93 -13.45 -3.69 -27.81
CA GLY A 93 -12.03 -3.96 -28.04
C GLY A 93 -11.07 -3.16 -27.14
N PRO A 94 -9.75 -3.25 -27.42
CA PRO A 94 -8.75 -2.51 -26.68
C PRO A 94 -8.74 -1.03 -27.06
N HIS A 95 -8.77 -0.18 -26.04
CA HIS A 95 -8.66 1.27 -26.15
C HIS A 95 -7.40 1.75 -25.43
N LEU A 96 -6.69 2.71 -26.00
CA LEU A 96 -5.53 3.35 -25.36
C LEU A 96 -5.97 4.73 -24.85
N LEU A 97 -5.97 4.92 -23.52
CA LEU A 97 -6.17 6.23 -22.90
C LEU A 97 -4.82 6.92 -22.75
N VAL A 98 -4.66 8.10 -23.32
CA VAL A 98 -3.49 8.99 -23.21
C VAL A 98 -3.90 10.25 -22.46
N VAL A 99 -3.13 10.62 -21.43
CA VAL A 99 -3.40 11.80 -20.58
C VAL A 99 -2.21 12.74 -20.63
N GLY A 100 -2.46 14.04 -20.74
CA GLY A 100 -1.47 15.10 -20.51
C GLY A 100 -0.16 14.95 -21.31
N GLY A 101 0.95 15.28 -20.65
CA GLY A 101 2.27 15.51 -21.24
C GLY A 101 2.59 17.00 -21.36
N ASP A 102 3.67 17.30 -22.06
CA ASP A 102 4.04 18.65 -22.47
C ASP A 102 4.23 18.68 -24.00
N PRO A 103 3.78 19.72 -24.74
CA PRO A 103 3.02 20.90 -24.30
C PRO A 103 1.49 20.72 -24.29
N ALA A 104 0.96 19.48 -24.28
CA ALA A 104 -0.47 19.20 -24.42
C ALA A 104 -1.13 18.73 -23.10
N TYR A 105 -2.16 19.45 -22.64
CA TYR A 105 -2.82 19.25 -21.34
C TYR A 105 -4.29 18.79 -21.49
N ASP A 106 -4.49 17.76 -22.29
CA ASP A 106 -5.79 17.20 -22.69
C ASP A 106 -5.81 15.67 -22.45
N VAL A 107 -6.95 15.03 -22.71
CA VAL A 107 -7.11 13.58 -22.56
C VAL A 107 -7.72 12.97 -23.82
N TRP A 108 -7.16 11.85 -24.25
CA TRP A 108 -7.44 11.25 -25.55
C TRP A 108 -7.63 9.74 -25.41
N LEU A 109 -8.66 9.21 -26.06
CA LEU A 109 -8.93 7.79 -26.16
C LEU A 109 -8.81 7.32 -27.61
N LEU A 110 -7.91 6.38 -27.87
CA LEU A 110 -7.77 5.72 -29.16
C LEU A 110 -8.51 4.38 -29.13
N ASP A 111 -9.51 4.23 -29.99
CA ASP A 111 -9.99 2.92 -30.42
C ASP A 111 -8.93 2.30 -31.33
N ILE A 112 -8.19 1.30 -30.84
CA ILE A 112 -7.04 0.73 -31.54
C ILE A 112 -7.47 -0.03 -32.80
N ASN A 113 -8.62 -0.72 -32.73
CA ASN A 113 -9.16 -1.51 -33.83
C ASN A 113 -9.61 -0.59 -34.98
N LYS A 114 -10.32 0.50 -34.67
CA LYS A 114 -10.80 1.48 -35.66
C LYS A 114 -9.74 2.51 -36.04
N ARG A 115 -8.63 2.60 -35.29
CA ARG A 115 -7.59 3.64 -35.38
C ARG A 115 -8.17 5.06 -35.30
N LYS A 116 -9.15 5.26 -34.42
CA LYS A 116 -9.86 6.53 -34.24
C LYS A 116 -9.63 7.11 -32.85
N TRP A 117 -9.21 8.35 -32.82
CA TRP A 117 -9.08 9.14 -31.60
C TRP A 117 -10.39 9.84 -31.25
N LYS A 118 -10.66 9.94 -29.95
CA LYS A 118 -11.69 10.77 -29.34
C LYS A 118 -11.09 11.55 -28.18
N GLU A 119 -11.25 12.87 -28.18
CA GLU A 119 -10.92 13.71 -27.03
C GLU A 119 -11.96 13.50 -25.92
N LEU A 120 -11.50 13.39 -24.67
CA LEU A 120 -12.33 13.29 -23.48
C LEU A 120 -12.28 14.63 -22.73
N ILE A 121 -13.38 15.37 -22.81
CA ILE A 121 -13.53 16.71 -22.22
C ILE A 121 -13.85 16.65 -20.71
N ASN A 122 -13.81 17.81 -20.05
CA ASN A 122 -14.20 18.03 -18.64
C ASN A 122 -13.30 17.41 -17.55
N LEU A 123 -12.00 17.23 -17.82
CA LEU A 123 -11.01 16.91 -16.78
C LEU A 123 -10.20 18.17 -16.37
N PRO A 124 -9.89 18.34 -15.07
CA PRO A 124 -9.21 19.53 -14.56
C PRO A 124 -7.70 19.52 -14.82
N ASP A 125 -7.09 20.71 -14.90
CA ASP A 125 -5.63 20.92 -15.00
C ASP A 125 -4.82 20.15 -13.95
N THR A 126 -5.38 19.90 -12.76
CA THR A 126 -4.72 19.13 -11.68
C THR A 126 -4.41 17.68 -12.07
N VAL A 127 -5.05 17.18 -13.12
CA VAL A 127 -4.83 15.89 -13.76
C VAL A 127 -4.11 16.09 -15.09
N THR A 128 -4.69 16.88 -16.00
CA THR A 128 -4.20 16.92 -17.39
C THR A 128 -2.86 17.64 -17.56
N ARG A 129 -2.50 18.54 -16.65
CA ARG A 129 -1.29 19.37 -16.73
C ARG A 129 -0.11 18.74 -15.99
N ARG A 130 0.15 17.46 -16.28
CA ARG A 130 1.26 16.67 -15.72
C ARG A 130 2.13 16.06 -16.82
N TYR A 131 3.41 15.90 -16.53
CA TYR A 131 4.39 15.14 -17.31
C TYR A 131 5.35 14.41 -16.36
N TRP A 132 6.04 13.37 -16.85
CA TRP A 132 6.89 12.45 -16.05
C TRP A 132 6.18 11.85 -14.82
N TYR A 133 4.93 11.47 -14.99
CA TYR A 133 4.10 10.82 -13.98
C TYR A 133 3.75 9.39 -14.45
N SER A 134 3.14 8.58 -13.58
CA SER A 134 2.70 7.22 -13.90
C SER A 134 1.20 7.06 -13.81
N LEU A 135 0.62 6.23 -14.68
CA LEU A 135 -0.78 5.80 -14.62
C LEU A 135 -0.89 4.30 -14.36
N SER A 136 -1.85 3.93 -13.52
CA SER A 136 -2.38 2.57 -13.37
C SER A 136 -3.87 2.54 -13.72
N VAL A 137 -4.41 1.36 -14.05
CA VAL A 137 -5.84 1.14 -14.30
C VAL A 137 -6.37 0.05 -13.38
N TRP A 138 -7.53 0.29 -12.78
CA TRP A 138 -8.28 -0.66 -11.98
C TRP A 138 -9.71 -0.75 -12.51
N SER A 139 -10.10 -1.91 -13.05
CA SER A 139 -11.48 -2.18 -13.44
C SER A 139 -12.33 -2.41 -12.18
N VAL A 140 -13.14 -1.41 -11.83
CA VAL A 140 -14.05 -1.47 -10.67
C VAL A 140 -15.30 -2.26 -11.04
N THR A 141 -15.80 -2.08 -12.26
CA THR A 141 -16.89 -2.86 -12.83
C THR A 141 -16.66 -3.10 -14.33
N PRO A 142 -17.42 -3.96 -15.02
CA PRO A 142 -17.27 -4.20 -16.46
C PRO A 142 -17.42 -2.93 -17.33
N THR A 143 -18.10 -1.90 -16.82
CA THR A 143 -18.31 -0.61 -17.52
C THR A 143 -17.50 0.54 -16.91
N THR A 144 -16.97 0.38 -15.69
CA THR A 144 -16.31 1.44 -14.91
C THR A 144 -14.85 1.09 -14.61
N ASN A 145 -13.93 1.91 -15.13
CA ASN A 145 -12.49 1.81 -14.88
C ASN A 145 -12.00 3.05 -14.15
N TRP A 146 -11.19 2.86 -13.11
CA TRP A 146 -10.51 3.94 -12.41
C TRP A 146 -9.05 4.00 -12.85
N ILE A 147 -8.60 5.19 -13.22
CA ILE A 147 -7.26 5.47 -13.69
C ILE A 147 -6.56 6.26 -12.59
N ILE A 148 -5.57 5.63 -11.97
CA ILE A 148 -4.89 6.17 -10.79
C ILE A 148 -3.59 6.81 -11.25
N GLU A 149 -3.42 8.09 -10.91
CA GLU A 149 -2.34 8.94 -11.35
C GLU A 149 -1.36 9.23 -10.21
N PHE A 150 -0.07 8.97 -10.44
CA PHE A 150 0.98 9.05 -9.43
C PHE A 150 2.10 10.00 -9.82
N GLY A 151 2.36 11.00 -8.97
CA GLY A 151 3.51 11.92 -9.10
C GLY A 151 3.42 12.89 -10.28
N GLY A 152 4.59 13.32 -10.76
CA GLY A 152 4.75 14.23 -11.90
C GLY A 152 5.75 15.37 -11.66
N GLY A 153 6.26 15.94 -12.75
CA GLY A 153 7.22 17.05 -12.80
C GLY A 153 6.61 18.44 -12.66
N VAL A 154 5.54 18.61 -11.89
CA VAL A 154 4.81 19.88 -11.75
C VAL A 154 4.46 20.19 -10.28
N SER A 155 3.74 21.29 -10.04
CA SER A 155 3.21 21.65 -8.71
C SER A 155 2.20 20.63 -8.17
N TYR A 156 1.49 19.92 -9.04
CA TYR A 156 0.53 18.88 -8.67
C TYR A 156 1.26 17.54 -8.49
N LYS A 157 1.45 17.12 -7.24
CA LYS A 157 2.14 15.87 -6.89
C LYS A 157 1.22 14.80 -6.28
N ASP A 158 0.06 15.23 -5.78
CA ASP A 158 -0.89 14.36 -5.10
C ASP A 158 -1.47 13.30 -6.06
N THR A 159 -1.80 12.14 -5.51
CA THR A 159 -2.46 11.06 -6.24
C THR A 159 -3.87 11.49 -6.65
N ALA A 160 -4.18 11.41 -7.94
CA ALA A 160 -5.51 11.66 -8.46
C ALA A 160 -6.13 10.36 -9.00
N VAL A 161 -7.47 10.27 -8.99
CA VAL A 161 -8.20 9.14 -9.57
C VAL A 161 -9.18 9.69 -10.60
N ILE A 162 -9.00 9.30 -11.86
CA ILE A 162 -9.95 9.58 -12.94
C ILE A 162 -10.89 8.37 -13.02
N GLU A 163 -12.19 8.59 -12.89
CA GLU A 163 -13.18 7.57 -13.23
C GLU A 163 -13.55 7.71 -14.72
N LEU A 164 -13.40 6.62 -15.46
CA LEU A 164 -13.79 6.47 -16.86
C LEU A 164 -14.88 5.41 -16.98
N ARG A 165 -16.06 5.80 -17.45
CA ARG A 165 -17.22 4.90 -17.61
C ARG A 165 -17.67 4.82 -19.06
N TYR A 166 -17.89 3.59 -19.53
CA TYR A 166 -18.56 3.31 -20.79
C TYR A 166 -20.09 3.39 -20.57
N THR A 167 -20.78 4.24 -21.31
CA THR A 167 -22.23 4.50 -21.15
C THR A 167 -23.07 3.62 -22.07
N SER A 168 -24.36 3.50 -21.77
CA SER A 168 -25.35 2.79 -22.60
C SER A 168 -25.41 3.29 -24.04
N ASP A 169 -25.06 4.57 -24.26
CA ASP A 169 -25.18 5.26 -25.54
C ASP A 169 -23.96 5.00 -26.45
N ASN A 170 -23.12 4.02 -26.07
CA ASN A 170 -21.80 3.74 -26.65
C ASN A 170 -20.84 4.94 -26.58
N ASP A 171 -20.93 5.73 -25.51
CA ASP A 171 -20.04 6.85 -25.23
C ASP A 171 -19.23 6.65 -23.94
N TRP A 172 -18.37 7.61 -23.64
CA TRP A 172 -17.42 7.63 -22.54
C TRP A 172 -17.69 8.86 -21.69
N SER A 173 -17.84 8.65 -20.38
CA SER A 173 -17.89 9.75 -19.40
C SER A 173 -16.68 9.69 -18.48
N THR A 174 -16.13 10.87 -18.19
CA THR A 174 -14.97 11.09 -17.33
C THR A 174 -15.39 11.92 -16.10
N SER A 175 -14.81 11.60 -14.95
CA SER A 175 -14.91 12.38 -13.73
C SER A 175 -13.64 12.22 -12.89
N VAL A 176 -13.43 13.07 -11.88
CA VAL A 176 -12.35 12.91 -10.90
C VAL A 176 -12.95 12.50 -9.56
N ILE A 177 -12.37 11.47 -8.95
CA ILE A 177 -12.68 11.01 -7.60
C ILE A 177 -11.64 11.59 -6.65
N LEU A 178 -12.10 12.30 -5.62
CA LEU A 178 -11.24 12.79 -4.55
C LEU A 178 -10.85 11.62 -3.62
N LEU A 179 -9.63 11.65 -3.10
CA LEU A 179 -9.03 10.54 -2.35
C LEU A 179 -9.70 10.30 -0.98
N ASP A 180 -10.45 11.27 -0.45
CA ASP A 180 -11.31 11.12 0.73
C ASP A 180 -12.64 10.42 0.40
N GLN A 181 -13.11 10.50 -0.85
CA GLN A 181 -14.40 9.97 -1.30
C GLN A 181 -14.34 8.60 -1.97
N TYR A 182 -13.14 8.03 -2.21
CA TYR A 182 -13.00 6.82 -3.01
C TYR A 182 -13.76 5.61 -2.42
N GLN A 183 -13.82 5.45 -1.10
CA GLN A 183 -14.54 4.31 -0.49
C GLN A 183 -16.05 4.39 -0.75
N ASP A 184 -16.63 5.58 -0.66
CA ASP A 184 -18.05 5.80 -0.92
C ASP A 184 -18.39 5.66 -2.40
N GLN A 185 -17.53 6.16 -3.30
CA GLN A 185 -17.71 5.97 -4.74
C GLN A 185 -17.59 4.48 -5.11
N LEU A 186 -16.62 3.75 -4.54
CA LEU A 186 -16.47 2.30 -4.76
C LEU A 186 -17.74 1.54 -4.36
N ARG A 187 -18.25 1.79 -3.14
CA ARG A 187 -19.50 1.20 -2.65
C ARG A 187 -20.68 1.52 -3.57
N ARG A 188 -20.84 2.79 -3.98
CA ARG A 188 -21.92 3.23 -4.89
C ARG A 188 -21.84 2.54 -6.26
N ARG A 189 -20.65 2.35 -6.82
CA ARG A 189 -20.47 1.69 -8.13
C ARG A 189 -20.77 0.19 -8.06
N ILE A 190 -20.25 -0.49 -7.04
CA ILE A 190 -20.53 -1.93 -6.82
C ILE A 190 -22.04 -2.16 -6.62
N LEU A 191 -22.71 -1.34 -5.78
CA LEU A 191 -24.16 -1.41 -5.58
C LEU A 191 -24.94 -1.14 -6.88
N SER A 192 -24.57 -0.11 -7.63
CA SER A 192 -25.24 0.24 -8.89
C SER A 192 -25.13 -0.85 -9.95
N ASP A 193 -23.99 -1.53 -10.06
CA ASP A 193 -23.84 -2.62 -11.03
C ASP A 193 -24.56 -3.90 -10.58
N TRP A 194 -24.67 -4.17 -9.26
CA TRP A 194 -25.55 -5.23 -8.75
C TRP A 194 -27.04 -4.94 -8.98
N GLU A 195 -27.48 -3.68 -8.91
CA GLU A 195 -28.83 -3.27 -9.28
C GLU A 195 -29.08 -3.45 -10.79
N ASN A 196 -28.11 -3.07 -11.65
CA ASN A 196 -28.17 -3.25 -13.10
C ASN A 196 -28.17 -4.74 -13.54
N LEU A 197 -27.59 -5.64 -12.74
CA LEU A 197 -27.56 -7.10 -13.00
C LEU A 197 -28.88 -7.83 -12.64
N GLY A 198 -29.91 -7.13 -12.17
CA GLY A 198 -31.27 -7.68 -12.08
C GLY A 198 -31.56 -8.61 -10.88
N LEU A 199 -30.66 -8.69 -9.89
CA LEU A 199 -30.82 -9.50 -8.66
C LEU A 199 -31.79 -8.86 -7.63
N SER A 200 -32.98 -8.49 -8.11
CA SER A 200 -33.86 -7.48 -7.49
C SER A 200 -34.38 -7.80 -6.07
N LYS A 201 -34.44 -9.07 -5.65
CA LYS A 201 -35.01 -9.46 -4.33
C LYS A 201 -33.99 -9.62 -3.23
N GLU A 202 -32.88 -10.30 -3.50
CA GLU A 202 -31.82 -10.55 -2.50
C GLU A 202 -31.03 -9.26 -2.22
N VAL A 203 -30.84 -8.41 -3.23
CA VAL A 203 -30.24 -7.07 -3.05
C VAL A 203 -31.11 -6.17 -2.16
N GLN A 204 -32.44 -6.24 -2.23
CA GLN A 204 -33.32 -5.48 -1.32
C GLN A 204 -33.21 -5.96 0.13
N LEU A 205 -33.09 -7.27 0.35
CA LEU A 205 -32.91 -7.85 1.69
C LEU A 205 -31.53 -7.47 2.28
N LEU A 206 -30.46 -7.59 1.47
CA LEU A 206 -29.10 -7.19 1.86
C LEU A 206 -29.00 -5.68 2.12
N ARG A 207 -29.69 -4.85 1.33
CA ARG A 207 -29.78 -3.40 1.54
C ARG A 207 -30.45 -3.08 2.89
N GLY A 208 -31.52 -3.80 3.24
CA GLY A 208 -32.15 -3.72 4.56
C GLY A 208 -31.14 -4.01 5.67
N HIS A 209 -30.54 -5.20 5.69
CA HIS A 209 -29.59 -5.61 6.72
C HIS A 209 -28.33 -4.73 6.80
N LEU A 210 -27.84 -4.18 5.67
CA LEU A 210 -26.71 -3.26 5.66
C LEU A 210 -27.07 -1.89 6.24
N GLN A 211 -28.22 -1.33 5.87
CA GLN A 211 -28.69 -0.06 6.46
C GLN A 211 -29.07 -0.20 7.94
N GLU A 212 -29.52 -1.39 8.35
CA GLU A 212 -29.81 -1.73 9.74
C GLU A 212 -28.51 -1.85 10.56
N ARG A 213 -27.51 -2.59 10.07
CA ARG A 213 -26.18 -2.69 10.69
C ARG A 213 -25.40 -1.37 10.72
N GLU A 214 -25.52 -0.52 9.71
CA GLU A 214 -24.96 0.84 9.75
C GLU A 214 -25.64 1.69 10.85
N ARG A 215 -26.97 1.58 10.98
CA ARG A 215 -27.71 2.28 12.04
C ARG A 215 -27.34 1.78 13.42
N GLU A 216 -27.26 0.46 13.62
CA GLU A 216 -26.77 -0.17 14.85
C GLU A 216 -25.37 0.33 15.22
N PHE A 217 -24.44 0.42 14.27
CA PHE A 217 -23.08 0.92 14.52
C PHE A 217 -23.06 2.40 14.96
N TYR A 218 -23.83 3.27 14.29
CA TYR A 218 -23.93 4.68 14.68
C TYR A 218 -24.66 4.86 16.02
N GLU A 219 -25.70 4.08 16.29
CA GLU A 219 -26.42 4.07 17.57
C GLU A 219 -25.52 3.55 18.71
N GLU A 220 -24.71 2.51 18.49
CA GLU A 220 -23.72 2.01 19.44
C GLU A 220 -22.62 3.05 19.76
N GLN A 221 -22.09 3.75 18.75
CA GLN A 221 -21.14 4.84 18.98
C GLN A 221 -21.78 5.99 19.77
N LEU A 222 -22.97 6.43 19.37
CA LEU A 222 -23.68 7.52 20.04
C LEU A 222 -24.03 7.16 21.49
N LEU A 223 -24.48 5.93 21.75
CA LEU A 223 -24.77 5.43 23.09
C LEU A 223 -23.49 5.36 23.95
N ARG A 224 -22.35 5.02 23.35
CA ARG A 224 -21.04 4.99 24.03
C ARG A 224 -20.59 6.40 24.42
N GLU A 225 -20.67 7.37 23.50
CA GLU A 225 -20.38 8.78 23.80
C GLU A 225 -21.31 9.37 24.86
N ILE A 226 -22.63 9.08 24.79
CA ILE A 226 -23.60 9.55 25.78
C ILE A 226 -23.25 8.98 27.16
N LYS A 227 -22.93 7.68 27.23
CA LYS A 227 -22.56 7.01 28.48
C LYS A 227 -21.26 7.56 29.08
N GLU A 228 -20.27 7.86 28.24
CA GLU A 228 -19.00 8.48 28.67
C GLU A 228 -19.21 9.92 29.17
N LYS A 229 -20.01 10.74 28.45
CA LYS A 229 -20.38 12.10 28.86
C LYS A 229 -21.19 12.13 30.16
N GLU A 230 -22.12 11.20 30.35
CA GLU A 230 -22.92 11.12 31.58
C GLU A 230 -22.07 10.63 32.77
N GLN A 231 -21.10 9.73 32.56
CA GLN A 231 -20.14 9.34 33.60
C GLN A 231 -19.29 10.54 34.05
N ILE A 232 -18.70 11.28 33.10
CA ILE A 232 -17.93 12.51 33.38
C ILE A 232 -18.77 13.52 34.16
N ARG A 233 -20.06 13.64 33.83
CA ARG A 233 -21.00 14.54 34.51
C ARG A 233 -21.31 14.08 35.94
N GLN A 234 -21.59 12.80 36.15
CA GLN A 234 -21.83 12.24 37.49
C GLN A 234 -20.63 12.38 38.42
N ASP A 235 -19.41 12.20 37.90
CA ASP A 235 -18.20 12.34 38.71
C ASP A 235 -17.93 13.82 39.07
N ARG A 236 -18.22 14.74 38.15
CA ARG A 236 -18.16 16.20 38.42
C ARG A 236 -19.23 16.65 39.43
N ASP A 237 -20.45 16.11 39.36
CA ASP A 237 -21.52 16.40 40.33
C ASP A 237 -21.15 15.89 41.74
N LYS A 238 -20.48 14.74 41.87
CA LYS A 238 -19.95 14.23 43.15
C LYS A 238 -18.88 15.15 43.75
N GLU A 239 -17.88 15.56 42.96
CA GLU A 239 -16.85 16.51 43.43
C GLU A 239 -17.49 17.81 43.94
N GLN A 240 -18.45 18.35 43.20
CA GLN A 240 -19.15 19.58 43.58
C GLN A 240 -19.97 19.41 44.87
N GLN A 241 -20.59 18.24 45.07
CA GLN A 241 -21.33 17.94 46.30
C GLN A 241 -20.40 17.75 47.51
N GLN A 242 -19.23 17.16 47.32
CA GLN A 242 -18.21 17.00 48.36
C GLN A 242 -17.66 18.37 48.82
N LEU A 243 -17.34 19.27 47.87
CA LEU A 243 -16.92 20.64 48.16
C LEU A 243 -17.98 21.45 48.92
N LEU A 244 -19.26 21.27 48.58
CA LEU A 244 -20.37 21.92 49.30
C LEU A 244 -20.49 21.44 50.75
N GLN A 245 -20.26 20.14 50.99
CA GLN A 245 -20.32 19.53 52.31
C GLN A 245 -19.14 19.97 53.20
N GLU A 246 -17.94 20.07 52.63
CA GLU A 246 -16.75 20.61 53.30
C GLU A 246 -16.94 22.10 53.66
N LYS A 247 -17.45 22.90 52.72
CA LYS A 247 -17.78 24.32 52.96
C LYS A 247 -18.82 24.51 54.08
N ALA A 248 -19.86 23.68 54.13
CA ALA A 248 -20.87 23.73 55.18
C ALA A 248 -20.26 23.41 56.56
N THR A 249 -19.35 22.42 56.62
CA THR A 249 -18.63 22.04 57.84
C THR A 249 -17.76 23.18 58.37
N LEU A 250 -17.01 23.86 57.48
CA LEU A 250 -16.21 25.03 57.83
C LEU A 250 -17.06 26.22 58.30
N SER A 251 -18.24 26.44 57.70
CA SER A 251 -19.16 27.50 58.13
C SER A 251 -19.67 27.24 59.55
N GLN A 252 -20.10 26.01 59.86
CA GLN A 252 -20.57 25.66 61.19
C GLN A 252 -19.49 25.85 62.27
N GLN A 253 -18.24 25.46 61.97
CA GLN A 253 -17.11 25.68 62.90
C GLN A 253 -16.85 27.17 63.16
N LEU A 254 -17.07 28.03 62.17
CA LEU A 254 -16.95 29.48 62.32
C LEU A 254 -18.07 30.05 63.20
N ASP A 255 -19.33 29.64 62.94
CA ASP A 255 -20.50 30.07 63.71
C ASP A 255 -20.42 29.61 65.18
N ASP A 256 -19.96 28.37 65.42
CA ASP A 256 -19.72 27.83 66.77
C ASP A 256 -18.64 28.62 67.52
N ALA A 257 -17.54 28.98 66.84
CA ALA A 257 -16.47 29.80 67.42
C ALA A 257 -16.94 31.23 67.74
N THR A 258 -17.78 31.82 66.88
CA THR A 258 -18.39 33.15 67.12
C THR A 258 -19.37 33.13 68.30
N SER A 259 -20.18 32.08 68.42
CA SER A 259 -21.11 31.88 69.55
C SER A 259 -20.37 31.75 70.89
N LEU A 260 -19.25 31.02 70.93
CA LEU A 260 -18.40 30.92 72.12
C LEU A 260 -17.79 32.26 72.54
N LEU A 261 -17.44 33.13 71.58
CA LEU A 261 -16.98 34.49 71.84
C LEU A 261 -18.09 35.38 72.42
N GLU A 262 -19.30 35.36 71.84
CA GLU A 262 -20.44 36.14 72.37
C GLU A 262 -20.85 35.69 73.78
N GLN A 263 -20.78 34.39 74.08
CA GLN A 263 -21.05 33.89 75.42
C GLN A 263 -19.98 34.36 76.43
N ALA A 264 -18.70 34.34 76.05
CA ALA A 264 -17.62 34.89 76.87
C ALA A 264 -17.74 36.41 77.09
N GLU A 265 -18.39 37.15 76.18
CA GLU A 265 -18.72 38.56 76.39
C GLU A 265 -20.00 38.80 77.21
N LYS A 266 -20.97 37.88 77.20
CA LYS A 266 -22.15 37.93 78.09
C LYS A 266 -21.82 37.57 79.53
N ASP A 267 -20.98 36.57 79.76
CA ASP A 267 -20.55 36.16 81.11
C ASP A 267 -19.65 37.23 81.79
N LYS A 268 -19.18 38.20 81.00
CA LYS A 268 -18.46 39.41 81.41
C LYS A 268 -19.40 40.59 81.78
N SER A 269 -20.72 40.43 81.61
CA SER A 269 -21.73 41.50 81.72
C SER A 269 -22.59 41.49 82.99
N THR A 270 -22.42 40.55 83.93
CA THR A 270 -23.33 40.39 85.09
C THR A 270 -22.84 40.95 86.44
N VAL A 271 -21.59 41.41 86.58
CA VAL A 271 -21.19 42.26 87.73
C VAL A 271 -20.24 43.40 87.33
N GLU A 272 -20.86 44.57 87.15
CA GLU A 272 -20.32 45.93 87.19
C GLU A 272 -20.26 46.46 88.65
N LEU A 273 -19.31 47.27 89.15
CA LEU A 273 -18.00 47.82 88.71
C LEU A 273 -17.04 47.77 89.95
N GLU A 274 -15.71 47.97 89.85
CA GLU A 274 -15.03 49.28 90.03
C GLU A 274 -13.86 49.49 89.03
N TYR A 275 -13.98 48.85 87.86
CA TYR A 275 -13.56 49.28 86.51
C TYR A 275 -12.17 49.89 86.22
N TYR A 276 -11.75 50.95 86.90
CA TYR A 276 -10.89 51.96 86.27
C TYR A 276 -9.40 51.60 86.23
N GLU A 277 -8.92 50.76 87.16
CA GLU A 277 -7.54 50.26 87.15
C GLU A 277 -7.35 49.08 86.17
N LYS A 278 -8.34 48.19 86.06
CA LYS A 278 -8.22 46.94 85.28
C LYS A 278 -8.30 47.16 83.76
N LEU A 279 -8.97 48.22 83.30
CA LEU A 279 -8.95 48.63 81.89
C LEU A 279 -7.52 49.00 81.44
N LYS A 280 -6.73 49.61 82.32
CA LYS A 280 -5.36 50.04 82.04
C LYS A 280 -4.42 48.85 81.81
N ALA A 281 -4.65 47.75 82.51
CA ALA A 281 -3.98 46.47 82.27
C ALA A 281 -4.42 45.83 80.94
N LYS A 282 -5.73 45.82 80.64
CA LYS A 282 -6.24 45.25 79.38
C LYS A 282 -5.86 46.02 78.12
N VAL A 283 -5.68 47.34 78.19
CA VAL A 283 -5.12 48.10 77.05
C VAL A 283 -3.66 47.74 76.81
N ALA A 284 -2.88 47.42 77.85
CA ALA A 284 -1.52 46.91 77.69
C ALA A 284 -1.49 45.47 77.14
N GLU A 285 -2.43 44.62 77.57
CA GLU A 285 -2.61 43.25 77.06
C GLU A 285 -3.02 43.25 75.57
N ILE A 286 -4.00 44.09 75.18
CA ILE A 286 -4.42 44.28 73.78
C ILE A 286 -3.30 44.90 72.93
N LEU A 287 -2.44 45.77 73.48
CA LEU A 287 -1.23 46.21 72.77
C LEU A 287 -0.27 45.03 72.53
N GLY A 288 -0.10 44.15 73.52
CA GLY A 288 0.69 42.92 73.41
C GLY A 288 0.15 41.95 72.36
N GLU A 289 -1.15 41.69 72.37
CA GLU A 289 -1.84 40.89 71.35
C GLU A 289 -1.75 41.52 69.96
N LYS A 290 -1.83 42.86 69.86
CA LYS A 290 -1.65 43.57 68.60
C LYS A 290 -0.23 43.37 68.05
N THR A 291 0.81 43.44 68.88
CA THR A 291 2.18 43.05 68.49
C THR A 291 2.27 41.59 68.05
N GLN A 292 1.58 40.63 68.70
CA GLN A 292 1.54 39.24 68.23
C GLN A 292 0.80 39.07 66.89
N VAL A 293 -0.21 39.90 66.60
CA VAL A 293 -0.89 39.91 65.29
C VAL A 293 0.02 40.53 64.22
N GLU A 294 0.75 41.60 64.54
CA GLU A 294 1.74 42.21 63.66
C GLU A 294 2.91 41.23 63.39
N GLU A 295 3.40 40.49 64.39
CA GLU A 295 4.37 39.39 64.24
C GLU A 295 3.82 38.23 63.37
N LYS A 296 2.58 37.78 63.59
CA LYS A 296 1.95 36.74 62.75
C LYS A 296 1.78 37.21 61.31
N GLN A 297 1.44 38.48 61.09
CA GLN A 297 1.33 39.06 59.76
C GLN A 297 2.70 39.20 59.08
N GLN A 298 3.76 39.46 59.86
CA GLN A 298 5.14 39.42 59.39
C GLN A 298 5.56 38.00 58.99
N ILE A 299 5.25 36.98 59.80
CA ILE A 299 5.49 35.55 59.49
C ILE A 299 4.77 35.13 58.21
N ILE A 300 3.48 35.49 58.05
CA ILE A 300 2.71 35.19 56.82
C ILE A 300 3.35 35.86 55.59
N THR A 301 3.93 37.05 55.76
CA THR A 301 4.61 37.77 54.67
C THR A 301 5.96 37.11 54.33
N GLU A 302 6.73 36.66 55.33
CA GLU A 302 7.97 35.90 55.13
C GLU A 302 7.70 34.54 54.46
N ASP A 303 6.68 33.80 54.90
CA ASP A 303 6.29 32.53 54.28
C ASP A 303 5.78 32.72 52.85
N TYR A 304 5.10 33.84 52.53
CA TYR A 304 4.68 34.17 51.17
C TYR A 304 5.88 34.42 50.23
N GLU A 305 6.85 35.23 50.64
CA GLU A 305 8.07 35.46 49.84
C GLU A 305 8.94 34.19 49.74
N LYS A 306 8.94 33.33 50.77
CA LYS A 306 9.59 32.02 50.74
C LYS A 306 8.90 31.03 49.80
N LEU A 307 7.57 31.03 49.74
CA LEU A 307 6.81 30.23 48.76
C LEU A 307 7.11 30.69 47.33
N LYS A 308 7.20 32.01 47.12
CA LYS A 308 7.52 32.64 45.84
C LYS A 308 8.95 32.33 45.37
N LEU A 309 9.92 32.26 46.29
CA LEU A 309 11.27 31.75 46.00
C LEU A 309 11.25 30.26 45.60
N ASN A 310 10.50 29.41 46.32
CA ASN A 310 10.39 27.99 45.97
C ASN A 310 9.75 27.76 44.58
N VAL A 311 8.78 28.59 44.18
CA VAL A 311 8.20 28.52 42.82
C VAL A 311 9.25 28.90 41.76
N ALA A 312 10.04 29.95 42.01
CA ALA A 312 11.11 30.36 41.10
C ALA A 312 12.22 29.28 40.97
N ASP A 313 12.63 28.65 42.08
CA ASP A 313 13.59 27.53 42.07
C ASP A 313 13.05 26.32 41.28
N MET A 314 11.75 26.02 41.42
CA MET A 314 11.09 24.93 40.70
C MET A 314 10.96 25.22 39.20
N GLU A 315 10.67 26.47 38.81
CA GLU A 315 10.72 26.91 37.42
C GLU A 315 12.15 26.82 36.84
N GLU A 316 13.17 27.26 37.59
CA GLU A 316 14.58 27.15 37.16
C GLU A 316 15.03 25.69 37.01
N GLN A 317 14.60 24.80 37.92
CA GLN A 317 14.85 23.36 37.79
C GLN A 317 14.19 22.77 36.54
N TYR A 318 12.93 23.09 36.27
CA TYR A 318 12.22 22.63 35.07
C TYR A 318 12.90 23.11 33.78
N LEU A 319 13.40 24.35 33.76
CA LEU A 319 14.19 24.89 32.65
C LEU A 319 15.52 24.15 32.47
N LYS A 320 16.23 23.81 33.55
CA LYS A 320 17.48 23.02 33.52
C LYS A 320 17.25 21.60 32.99
N GLU A 321 16.23 20.90 33.48
CA GLU A 321 15.87 19.55 32.99
C GLU A 321 15.51 19.57 31.51
N LYS A 322 14.75 20.58 31.06
CA LYS A 322 14.44 20.77 29.64
C LYS A 322 15.69 21.04 28.79
N GLN A 323 16.67 21.79 29.29
CA GLN A 323 17.92 22.04 28.58
C GLN A 323 18.76 20.75 28.45
N ILE A 324 18.85 19.94 29.51
CA ILE A 324 19.55 18.64 29.47
C ILE A 324 18.95 17.73 28.38
N ILE A 325 17.61 17.65 28.29
CA ILE A 325 16.93 16.85 27.26
C ILE A 325 17.23 17.37 25.84
N ILE A 326 17.36 18.68 25.66
CA ILE A 326 17.75 19.31 24.38
C ILE A 326 19.19 18.96 24.03
N ASP A 327 20.12 19.07 24.99
CA ASP A 327 21.55 18.82 24.78
C ASP A 327 21.82 17.33 24.47
N ASP A 328 21.18 16.40 25.19
CA ASP A 328 21.22 14.96 24.91
C ASP A 328 20.65 14.63 23.52
N SER A 329 19.56 15.29 23.12
CA SER A 329 18.97 15.13 21.79
C SER A 329 19.90 15.63 20.68
N GLN A 330 20.60 16.74 20.89
CA GLN A 330 21.61 17.26 19.94
C GLN A 330 22.83 16.34 19.84
N ASN A 331 23.28 15.76 20.95
CA ASN A 331 24.38 14.79 20.97
C ASN A 331 24.00 13.51 20.20
N LEU A 332 22.78 13.00 20.40
CA LEU A 332 22.21 11.87 19.64
C LEU A 332 22.10 12.15 18.13
N ILE A 333 21.81 13.39 17.73
CA ILE A 333 21.83 13.81 16.32
C ILE A 333 23.27 13.80 15.78
N SER A 334 24.23 14.38 16.51
CA SER A 334 25.64 14.41 16.11
C SER A 334 26.24 13.01 15.91
N GLU A 335 25.94 12.06 16.79
CA GLU A 335 26.38 10.66 16.62
C GLU A 335 25.70 9.97 15.42
N LYS A 336 24.41 10.24 15.17
CA LYS A 336 23.73 9.75 13.95
C LYS A 336 24.39 10.29 12.67
N ASP A 337 24.73 11.57 12.63
CA ASP A 337 25.38 12.18 11.47
C ASP A 337 26.76 11.58 11.20
N LYS A 338 27.55 11.26 12.25
CA LYS A 338 28.82 10.52 12.12
C LYS A 338 28.62 9.11 11.54
N VAL A 339 27.58 8.40 11.99
CA VAL A 339 27.25 7.05 11.48
C VAL A 339 26.79 7.12 10.02
N ILE A 340 25.96 8.11 9.66
CA ILE A 340 25.52 8.35 8.28
C ILE A 340 26.73 8.63 7.39
N ALA A 341 27.61 9.56 7.76
CA ALA A 341 28.81 9.89 6.98
C ALA A 341 29.71 8.66 6.75
N LYS A 342 29.86 7.79 7.76
CA LYS A 342 30.62 6.53 7.64
C LYS A 342 29.96 5.54 6.67
N LEU A 343 28.65 5.37 6.75
CA LEU A 343 27.89 4.51 5.83
C LEU A 343 27.93 5.04 4.38
N THR A 344 27.78 6.35 4.18
CA THR A 344 27.91 6.99 2.86
C THR A 344 29.28 6.71 2.24
N SER A 345 30.37 6.89 3.01
CA SER A 345 31.73 6.58 2.53
C SER A 345 31.92 5.11 2.15
N GLN A 346 31.33 4.15 2.90
CA GLN A 346 31.39 2.73 2.56
C GLN A 346 30.60 2.39 1.29
N VAL A 347 29.44 3.02 1.07
CA VAL A 347 28.63 2.84 -0.14
C VAL A 347 29.34 3.44 -1.37
N GLU A 348 30.02 4.57 -1.22
CA GLU A 348 30.83 5.16 -2.30
C GLU A 348 32.03 4.27 -2.67
N GLU A 349 32.73 3.69 -1.68
CA GLU A 349 33.82 2.73 -1.91
C GLU A 349 33.32 1.45 -2.61
N GLN A 350 32.18 0.89 -2.17
CA GLN A 350 31.56 -0.26 -2.85
C GLN A 350 31.16 0.08 -4.29
N SER A 351 30.55 1.25 -4.54
CA SER A 351 30.18 1.69 -5.89
C SER A 351 31.41 1.85 -6.81
N GLN A 352 32.55 2.29 -6.29
CA GLN A 352 33.80 2.36 -7.06
C GLN A 352 34.36 0.96 -7.39
N ASN A 353 34.35 0.05 -6.42
CA ASN A 353 34.77 -1.35 -6.64
C ASN A 353 33.87 -2.06 -7.66
N GLU A 354 32.54 -1.89 -7.60
CA GLU A 354 31.61 -2.44 -8.59
C GLU A 354 31.84 -1.88 -10.00
N LYS A 355 32.11 -0.57 -10.13
CA LYS A 355 32.47 0.05 -11.42
C LYS A 355 33.75 -0.53 -12.00
N GLN A 356 34.75 -0.84 -11.17
CA GLN A 356 35.96 -1.51 -11.63
C GLN A 356 35.65 -2.93 -12.12
N ILE A 357 34.89 -3.73 -11.35
CA ILE A 357 34.49 -5.10 -11.73
C ILE A 357 33.70 -5.11 -13.06
N ILE A 358 32.77 -4.18 -13.25
CA ILE A 358 32.01 -4.03 -14.49
C ILE A 358 32.93 -3.69 -15.68
N THR A 359 33.99 -2.92 -15.45
CA THR A 359 34.97 -2.55 -16.49
C THR A 359 35.82 -3.76 -16.89
N ASP A 360 36.38 -4.48 -15.91
CA ASP A 360 37.13 -5.72 -16.12
C ASP A 360 36.30 -6.81 -16.84
N LEU A 361 35.00 -6.90 -16.55
CA LEU A 361 34.09 -7.82 -17.22
C LEU A 361 33.84 -7.43 -18.68
N LYS A 362 33.65 -6.14 -18.99
CA LYS A 362 33.50 -5.65 -20.36
C LYS A 362 34.74 -5.89 -21.23
N GLU A 363 35.94 -5.75 -20.67
CA GLU A 363 37.18 -6.10 -21.39
C GLU A 363 37.25 -7.60 -21.70
N LYS A 364 36.84 -8.46 -20.75
CA LYS A 364 36.78 -9.92 -20.95
C LYS A 364 35.73 -10.31 -21.99
N GLU A 365 34.55 -9.67 -22.00
CA GLU A 365 33.54 -9.88 -23.05
C GLU A 365 34.07 -9.49 -24.44
N LEU A 366 34.76 -8.35 -24.57
CA LEU A 366 35.36 -7.91 -25.83
C LEU A 366 36.43 -8.91 -26.34
N TYR A 367 37.23 -9.47 -25.43
CA TYR A 367 38.19 -10.52 -25.74
C TYR A 367 37.52 -11.82 -26.19
N ILE A 368 36.47 -12.27 -25.51
CA ILE A 368 35.68 -13.45 -25.88
C ILE A 368 35.02 -13.25 -27.26
N ALA A 369 34.42 -12.08 -27.53
CA ALA A 369 33.81 -11.77 -28.82
C ALA A 369 34.83 -11.86 -29.98
N LYS A 370 36.07 -11.41 -29.75
CA LYS A 370 37.17 -11.54 -30.71
C LYS A 370 37.54 -13.00 -30.99
N LEU A 371 37.63 -13.84 -29.96
CA LEU A 371 37.88 -15.29 -30.09
C LEU A 371 36.73 -16.02 -30.80
N VAL A 372 35.47 -15.66 -30.53
CA VAL A 372 34.30 -16.23 -31.22
C VAL A 372 34.32 -15.89 -32.71
N LYS A 373 34.66 -14.64 -33.07
CA LYS A 373 34.80 -14.23 -34.47
C LYS A 373 35.90 -15.02 -35.20
N GLU A 374 37.09 -15.16 -34.60
CA GLU A 374 38.17 -15.99 -35.15
C GLU A 374 37.78 -17.47 -35.28
N ARG A 375 36.89 -17.98 -34.42
CA ARG A 375 36.37 -19.34 -34.51
C ARG A 375 35.34 -19.48 -35.65
N GLN A 376 34.45 -18.51 -35.82
CA GLN A 376 33.50 -18.49 -36.95
C GLN A 376 34.21 -18.40 -38.30
N GLU A 377 35.23 -17.54 -38.45
CA GLU A 377 36.02 -17.44 -39.68
C GLU A 377 36.82 -18.72 -40.00
N ARG A 378 37.13 -19.54 -38.99
CA ARG A 378 37.72 -20.88 -39.17
C ARG A 378 36.68 -21.95 -39.53
N VAL A 379 35.46 -21.88 -38.98
CA VAL A 379 34.37 -22.81 -39.29
C VAL A 379 33.83 -22.59 -40.71
N LEU A 380 33.75 -21.34 -41.18
CA LEU A 380 33.24 -21.00 -42.52
C LEU A 380 34.12 -21.50 -43.69
N LYS A 381 35.33 -22.04 -43.40
CA LYS A 381 36.26 -22.59 -44.41
C LYS A 381 36.15 -24.11 -44.58
N GLN A 382 35.22 -24.79 -43.92
CA GLN A 382 34.96 -26.22 -44.13
C GLN A 382 33.73 -26.42 -45.05
N PRO A 383 33.82 -27.29 -46.07
CA PRO A 383 32.70 -27.53 -46.98
C PRO A 383 31.63 -28.39 -46.29
N ILE A 384 30.42 -27.85 -46.17
CA ILE A 384 29.27 -28.55 -45.59
C ILE A 384 28.68 -29.49 -46.64
N LYS A 385 28.59 -30.79 -46.33
CA LYS A 385 27.73 -31.73 -47.05
C LYS A 385 26.28 -31.48 -46.63
N GLU A 386 25.40 -31.30 -47.61
CA GLU A 386 23.96 -31.18 -47.36
C GLU A 386 23.39 -32.47 -46.76
N THR A 387 22.59 -32.33 -45.70
CA THR A 387 21.63 -33.35 -45.28
C THR A 387 20.29 -32.68 -45.01
N SER A 388 19.27 -33.08 -45.75
CA SER A 388 17.89 -32.58 -45.63
C SER A 388 17.29 -32.90 -44.25
N SER A 389 17.00 -31.88 -43.44
CA SER A 389 16.24 -32.03 -42.20
C SER A 389 14.75 -31.74 -42.44
N ILE A 390 13.94 -32.78 -42.29
CA ILE A 390 12.47 -32.73 -42.33
C ILE A 390 11.94 -31.75 -41.26
N GLY A 391 11.00 -30.89 -41.63
CA GLY A 391 10.36 -29.95 -40.71
C GLY A 391 9.43 -30.67 -39.73
N LEU A 392 9.86 -30.82 -38.48
CA LEU A 392 9.01 -31.27 -37.37
C LEU A 392 8.16 -30.09 -36.86
N GLN A 393 6.86 -30.13 -37.16
CA GLN A 393 5.87 -29.30 -36.49
C GLN A 393 5.71 -29.78 -35.04
N PHE A 394 6.15 -28.96 -34.08
CA PHE A 394 5.88 -29.20 -32.66
C PHE A 394 4.57 -28.54 -32.24
N ASN A 395 3.46 -29.27 -32.38
CA ASN A 395 2.22 -28.99 -31.65
C ASN A 395 2.32 -29.58 -30.24
N TYR A 396 2.88 -28.83 -29.29
CA TYR A 396 2.80 -29.20 -27.88
C TYR A 396 1.43 -28.79 -27.30
N LEU A 397 0.48 -29.73 -27.30
CA LEU A 397 -0.54 -29.79 -26.25
C LEU A 397 0.18 -30.11 -24.93
N ILE A 398 -0.05 -29.33 -23.87
CA ILE A 398 0.69 -29.42 -22.59
C ILE A 398 -0.16 -30.15 -21.54
N PRO A 399 0.03 -31.47 -21.32
CA PRO A 399 -0.94 -32.30 -20.59
C PRO A 399 -1.09 -31.97 -19.10
N SER A 400 -0.18 -31.16 -18.54
CA SER A 400 -0.21 -30.76 -17.12
C SER A 400 -1.12 -29.57 -16.84
N MET A 401 -1.40 -28.70 -17.82
CA MET A 401 -2.30 -27.56 -17.62
C MET A 401 -3.77 -27.96 -17.73
N ASP A 402 -4.09 -28.89 -18.63
CA ASP A 402 -5.44 -29.43 -18.85
C ASP A 402 -6.11 -29.94 -17.55
N LYS A 403 -5.31 -30.43 -16.60
CA LYS A 403 -5.77 -30.86 -15.25
C LYS A 403 -6.29 -29.72 -14.36
N LEU A 404 -6.02 -28.45 -14.70
CA LEU A 404 -6.42 -27.25 -13.96
C LEU A 404 -7.40 -26.36 -14.77
N ASP A 405 -7.90 -26.85 -15.90
CA ASP A 405 -8.91 -26.17 -16.71
C ASP A 405 -10.35 -26.40 -16.20
N CYS A 406 -10.53 -27.30 -15.22
CA CYS A 406 -11.77 -27.43 -14.44
C CYS A 406 -12.05 -26.25 -13.48
N LEU A 407 -11.16 -25.26 -13.40
CA LEU A 407 -11.28 -24.06 -12.57
C LEU A 407 -12.01 -22.91 -13.29
N SER A 408 -13.02 -23.21 -14.11
CA SER A 408 -13.72 -22.25 -14.98
C SER A 408 -14.36 -21.08 -14.24
N ASP A 409 -14.83 -21.31 -13.02
CA ASP A 409 -15.60 -20.36 -12.21
C ASP A 409 -14.75 -19.69 -11.11
N VAL A 410 -13.41 -19.77 -11.24
CA VAL A 410 -12.44 -19.19 -10.31
C VAL A 410 -11.66 -18.09 -11.02
N GLN A 411 -11.56 -16.92 -10.39
CA GLN A 411 -10.79 -15.79 -10.90
C GLN A 411 -9.29 -16.07 -10.77
N VAL A 412 -8.66 -16.36 -11.90
CA VAL A 412 -7.23 -16.63 -12.01
C VAL A 412 -6.46 -15.31 -12.10
N ALA A 413 -5.42 -15.17 -11.28
CA ALA A 413 -4.49 -14.04 -11.32
C ALA A 413 -3.36 -14.26 -12.32
N GLU A 414 -2.78 -15.47 -12.33
CA GLU A 414 -1.72 -15.88 -13.26
C GLU A 414 -1.55 -17.40 -13.27
N ARG A 415 -1.01 -17.95 -14.36
CA ARG A 415 -0.62 -19.36 -14.51
C ARG A 415 0.88 -19.48 -14.72
N LYS A 416 1.53 -20.43 -14.05
CA LYS A 416 2.97 -20.70 -14.20
C LYS A 416 3.26 -22.19 -14.23
N LEU A 417 4.12 -22.59 -15.16
CA LEU A 417 4.64 -23.95 -15.28
C LEU A 417 6.09 -23.96 -14.79
N PHE A 418 6.40 -24.85 -13.85
CA PHE A 418 7.76 -25.10 -13.40
C PHE A 418 8.26 -26.47 -13.87
N LEU A 419 9.55 -26.57 -14.18
CA LEU A 419 10.22 -27.82 -14.52
C LEU A 419 11.11 -28.24 -13.35
N ILE A 420 10.81 -29.40 -12.77
CA ILE A 420 11.59 -30.02 -11.71
C ILE A 420 12.45 -31.10 -12.36
N GLN A 421 13.78 -30.99 -12.27
CA GLN A 421 14.71 -31.85 -13.04
C GLN A 421 15.70 -32.59 -12.13
N GLY A 422 15.81 -33.91 -12.31
CA GLY A 422 16.79 -34.75 -11.64
C GLY A 422 16.60 -34.87 -10.12
N ASP A 423 17.61 -35.43 -9.46
CA ASP A 423 17.62 -35.84 -8.05
C ASP A 423 18.07 -34.72 -7.07
N LYS A 424 18.40 -33.53 -7.59
CA LYS A 424 18.93 -32.42 -6.81
C LYS A 424 17.82 -31.60 -6.12
N PRO A 425 18.07 -31.08 -4.91
CA PRO A 425 17.14 -30.15 -4.29
C PRO A 425 17.00 -28.89 -5.13
N GLN A 426 15.77 -28.40 -5.30
CA GLN A 426 15.43 -27.25 -6.12
C GLN A 426 14.47 -26.35 -5.36
N LEU A 427 14.65 -25.03 -5.45
CA LEU A 427 13.73 -24.03 -4.93
C LEU A 427 13.27 -23.16 -6.10
N MET A 428 11.96 -23.14 -6.33
CA MET A 428 11.33 -22.43 -7.43
C MET A 428 10.54 -21.24 -6.87
N ASN A 429 11.02 -20.04 -7.13
CA ASN A 429 10.47 -18.82 -6.55
C ASN A 429 9.38 -18.19 -7.45
N TRP A 430 8.34 -17.67 -6.81
CA TRP A 430 7.28 -16.89 -7.43
C TRP A 430 6.82 -15.74 -6.52
N GLU A 431 7.80 -14.94 -6.09
CA GLU A 431 7.64 -13.95 -5.02
C GLU A 431 6.61 -12.87 -5.35
N ASN A 432 6.48 -12.49 -6.63
CA ASN A 432 5.44 -11.58 -7.12
C ASN A 432 4.00 -12.04 -6.79
N TYR A 433 3.80 -13.33 -6.54
CA TYR A 433 2.53 -13.94 -6.16
C TYR A 433 2.62 -14.67 -4.82
N GLY A 434 3.63 -14.40 -3.99
CA GLY A 434 3.71 -14.92 -2.62
C GLY A 434 3.89 -16.44 -2.47
N LEU A 435 4.43 -17.13 -3.48
CA LEU A 435 4.65 -18.58 -3.44
C LEU A 435 6.12 -18.94 -3.68
N ARG A 436 6.64 -19.93 -2.95
CA ARG A 436 7.86 -20.67 -3.32
C ARG A 436 7.59 -22.17 -3.23
N ILE A 437 8.25 -22.94 -4.09
CA ILE A 437 8.09 -24.40 -4.17
C ILE A 437 9.46 -25.05 -3.97
N GLY A 438 9.63 -25.74 -2.85
CA GLY A 438 10.80 -26.53 -2.51
C GLY A 438 10.64 -27.99 -2.89
N VAL A 439 11.65 -28.55 -3.55
CA VAL A 439 11.78 -29.97 -3.89
C VAL A 439 13.00 -30.51 -3.15
N GLN A 440 12.81 -31.62 -2.44
CA GLN A 440 13.88 -32.26 -1.68
C GLN A 440 14.82 -33.06 -2.60
N LYS A 441 16.04 -33.31 -2.12
CA LYS A 441 16.96 -34.25 -2.78
C LYS A 441 16.31 -35.63 -2.88
N GLU A 442 16.51 -36.34 -4.01
CA GLU A 442 15.90 -37.63 -4.34
C GLU A 442 14.35 -37.64 -4.38
N SER A 443 13.69 -36.49 -4.62
CA SER A 443 12.27 -36.47 -4.99
C SER A 443 12.00 -37.08 -6.38
N LEU A 444 13.04 -37.24 -7.20
CA LEU A 444 13.03 -37.81 -8.55
C LEU A 444 14.32 -38.60 -8.83
N LEU A 445 14.30 -39.44 -9.86
CA LEU A 445 15.51 -40.04 -10.42
C LEU A 445 16.31 -39.01 -11.22
N SER A 446 17.62 -39.19 -11.32
CA SER A 446 18.55 -38.23 -11.94
C SER A 446 18.30 -37.92 -13.43
N SER A 447 17.61 -38.80 -14.15
CA SER A 447 17.22 -38.63 -15.56
C SER A 447 15.78 -38.14 -15.75
N GLU A 448 15.03 -37.89 -14.68
CA GLU A 448 13.61 -37.55 -14.76
C GLU A 448 13.35 -36.04 -14.78
N THR A 449 12.24 -35.65 -15.40
CA THR A 449 11.66 -34.31 -15.30
C THR A 449 10.19 -34.43 -14.90
N VAL A 450 9.71 -33.52 -14.07
CA VAL A 450 8.29 -33.31 -13.71
C VAL A 450 7.90 -31.89 -14.09
N GLU A 451 6.67 -31.74 -14.55
CA GLU A 451 6.05 -30.43 -14.72
C GLU A 451 5.17 -30.16 -13.50
N ALA A 452 5.32 -28.99 -12.89
CA ALA A 452 4.44 -28.50 -11.83
C ALA A 452 3.68 -27.28 -12.38
N ALA A 453 2.41 -27.50 -12.73
CA ALA A 453 1.50 -26.45 -13.12
C ALA A 453 0.89 -25.79 -11.87
N VAL A 454 0.96 -24.47 -11.81
CA VAL A 454 0.50 -23.67 -10.67
C VAL A 454 -0.37 -22.54 -11.16
N VAL A 455 -1.49 -22.32 -10.49
CA VAL A 455 -2.44 -21.24 -10.79
C VAL A 455 -2.67 -20.44 -9.51
N ALA A 456 -2.40 -19.14 -9.55
CA ALA A 456 -2.72 -18.22 -8.46
C ALA A 456 -4.17 -17.74 -8.62
N LEU A 457 -4.94 -17.76 -7.52
CA LEU A 457 -6.38 -17.50 -7.52
C LEU A 457 -6.69 -16.28 -6.64
N VAL A 458 -7.40 -15.30 -7.20
CA VAL A 458 -7.77 -14.03 -6.53
C VAL A 458 -9.23 -13.98 -6.08
N GLY A 459 -10.07 -14.90 -6.55
CA GLY A 459 -11.47 -14.99 -6.14
C GLY A 459 -12.13 -16.27 -6.64
N GLY A 460 -13.16 -16.74 -5.94
CA GLY A 460 -13.88 -17.96 -6.28
C GLY A 460 -14.83 -18.36 -5.14
N GLN A 461 -15.70 -19.34 -5.38
CA GLN A 461 -16.55 -19.88 -4.32
C GLN A 461 -15.73 -20.81 -3.42
N PHE A 462 -15.03 -20.24 -2.44
CA PHE A 462 -14.24 -20.97 -1.46
C PHE A 462 -15.00 -21.07 -0.13
N GLN A 463 -15.14 -22.29 0.40
CA GLN A 463 -15.71 -22.52 1.73
C GLN A 463 -14.59 -22.98 2.67
N PHE A 464 -14.14 -22.06 3.52
CA PHE A 464 -13.14 -22.33 4.55
C PHE A 464 -13.76 -22.91 5.83
N PRO A 465 -12.98 -23.60 6.68
CA PRO A 465 -13.45 -24.11 7.97
C PRO A 465 -14.06 -23.02 8.86
N PRO A 466 -15.06 -23.33 9.70
CA PRO A 466 -15.66 -22.36 10.62
C PRO A 466 -14.62 -21.70 11.52
N ASN A 467 -14.85 -20.42 11.85
CA ASN A 467 -13.96 -19.59 12.67
C ASN A 467 -12.54 -19.39 12.08
N THR A 468 -12.39 -19.46 10.75
CA THR A 468 -11.14 -19.13 10.05
C THR A 468 -11.33 -17.92 9.12
N VAL A 469 -10.23 -17.22 8.84
CA VAL A 469 -10.16 -16.11 7.90
C VAL A 469 -8.98 -16.37 6.96
N LEU A 470 -9.17 -16.16 5.66
CA LEU A 470 -8.10 -16.27 4.67
C LEU A 470 -7.13 -15.08 4.83
N VAL A 471 -5.83 -15.38 4.95
CA VAL A 471 -4.76 -14.38 5.17
C VAL A 471 -3.61 -14.49 4.17
N SER A 472 -3.81 -15.24 3.09
CA SER A 472 -2.88 -15.45 1.98
C SER A 472 -3.66 -15.51 0.65
N ALA A 473 -2.96 -15.54 -0.48
CA ALA A 473 -3.58 -15.99 -1.73
C ALA A 473 -3.89 -17.50 -1.68
N VAL A 474 -4.73 -17.96 -2.62
CA VAL A 474 -5.08 -19.37 -2.84
C VAL A 474 -4.39 -19.85 -4.11
N TYR A 475 -3.87 -21.08 -4.11
CA TYR A 475 -3.19 -21.66 -5.27
C TYR A 475 -3.76 -23.05 -5.60
N ALA A 476 -3.92 -23.33 -6.89
CA ALA A 476 -4.09 -24.69 -7.37
C ALA A 476 -2.73 -25.20 -7.91
N VAL A 477 -2.30 -26.37 -7.45
CA VAL A 477 -1.04 -27.00 -7.84
C VAL A 477 -1.35 -28.38 -8.44
N SER A 478 -0.78 -28.67 -9.61
CA SER A 478 -0.91 -29.96 -10.29
C SER A 478 0.45 -30.43 -10.78
N LEU A 479 0.73 -31.72 -10.61
CA LEU A 479 1.96 -32.34 -11.11
C LEU A 479 1.64 -33.24 -12.31
N SER A 480 2.52 -33.26 -13.31
CA SER A 480 2.38 -34.17 -14.44
C SER A 480 2.48 -35.64 -14.00
N LYS A 481 3.35 -35.94 -13.02
CA LYS A 481 3.49 -37.23 -12.33
C LYS A 481 3.83 -37.04 -10.83
N PRO A 482 3.51 -38.00 -9.94
CA PRO A 482 3.83 -37.90 -8.52
C PRO A 482 5.35 -37.92 -8.25
N LEU A 483 5.76 -37.27 -7.16
CA LEU A 483 7.13 -37.25 -6.65
C LEU A 483 7.35 -38.36 -5.61
N LEU A 484 8.62 -38.79 -5.44
CA LEU A 484 9.01 -39.78 -4.41
C LEU A 484 8.97 -39.22 -2.98
N LYS A 485 9.05 -37.89 -2.82
CA LYS A 485 8.92 -37.16 -1.55
C LYS A 485 7.97 -35.97 -1.76
N ARG A 486 7.25 -35.59 -0.70
CA ARG A 486 6.27 -34.49 -0.73
C ARG A 486 6.87 -33.16 -1.20
N LEU A 487 6.02 -32.32 -1.78
CA LEU A 487 6.38 -30.99 -2.23
C LEU A 487 6.37 -30.05 -1.01
N ILE A 488 7.38 -29.17 -0.90
CA ILE A 488 7.35 -28.11 0.11
C ILE A 488 6.73 -26.89 -0.52
N LEU A 489 5.60 -26.43 0.00
CA LEU A 489 4.96 -25.18 -0.39
C LEU A 489 5.25 -24.13 0.68
N GLU A 490 5.92 -23.04 0.30
CA GLU A 490 6.07 -21.85 1.13
C GLU A 490 5.10 -20.77 0.64
N ILE A 491 4.16 -20.36 1.49
CA ILE A 491 3.11 -19.39 1.15
C ILE A 491 3.25 -18.16 2.03
N GLN A 492 3.26 -17.00 1.38
CA GLN A 492 3.29 -15.70 2.03
C GLN A 492 1.92 -15.35 2.63
N HIS A 493 1.91 -14.77 3.83
CA HIS A 493 0.72 -14.27 4.52
C HIS A 493 0.80 -12.77 4.82
N CYS A 494 -0.36 -12.13 4.87
CA CYS A 494 -0.50 -10.69 5.14
C CYS A 494 -0.57 -10.33 6.64
N ILE A 495 -0.41 -11.31 7.54
CA ILE A 495 -0.36 -11.07 8.99
C ILE A 495 1.04 -10.61 9.39
N ASP A 496 1.13 -9.41 9.96
CA ASP A 496 2.31 -8.97 10.68
C ASP A 496 2.40 -9.69 12.04
N LEU A 497 3.50 -10.43 12.23
CA LEU A 497 3.80 -11.15 13.45
C LEU A 497 4.80 -10.38 14.35
N THR A 498 5.36 -9.26 13.86
CA THR A 498 6.31 -8.47 14.64
C THR A 498 5.62 -7.87 15.88
N GLY A 499 6.30 -7.98 17.03
CA GLY A 499 5.73 -7.63 18.33
C GLY A 499 4.63 -8.57 18.87
N ARG A 500 4.12 -9.55 18.09
CA ARG A 500 3.08 -10.50 18.52
C ARG A 500 3.37 -11.95 18.08
N PRO A 501 4.53 -12.54 18.45
CA PRO A 501 4.95 -13.87 18.00
C PRO A 501 3.95 -14.98 18.35
N GLY A 502 3.21 -14.85 19.46
CA GLY A 502 2.16 -15.80 19.87
C GLY A 502 0.95 -15.90 18.93
N LEU A 503 0.87 -15.08 17.87
CA LEU A 503 -0.17 -15.21 16.84
C LEU A 503 0.13 -16.34 15.84
N SER A 504 1.40 -16.71 15.61
CA SER A 504 1.78 -17.70 14.58
C SER A 504 1.11 -19.06 14.78
N ARG A 505 0.89 -19.48 16.04
CA ARG A 505 0.19 -20.74 16.40
C ARG A 505 -1.27 -20.85 15.93
N HIS A 506 -1.88 -19.75 15.49
CA HIS A 506 -3.23 -19.73 14.94
C HIS A 506 -3.24 -19.78 13.40
N LEU A 507 -2.09 -19.55 12.76
CA LEU A 507 -1.93 -19.73 11.32
C LEU A 507 -1.90 -21.23 10.99
N LYS A 508 -2.64 -21.63 9.96
CA LYS A 508 -2.77 -23.01 9.51
C LYS A 508 -2.91 -23.05 8.00
N PHE A 509 -2.41 -24.13 7.40
CA PHE A 509 -2.69 -24.43 6.00
C PHE A 509 -4.06 -25.09 5.84
N ALA A 510 -4.70 -24.85 4.69
CA ALA A 510 -5.91 -25.55 4.30
C ALA A 510 -5.81 -25.96 2.83
N ILE A 511 -6.40 -27.11 2.48
CA ILE A 511 -6.40 -27.66 1.11
C ILE A 511 -7.82 -28.04 0.69
N ALA A 512 -8.08 -27.99 -0.62
CA ALA A 512 -9.28 -28.50 -1.25
C ALA A 512 -8.87 -29.39 -2.44
N PRO A 513 -9.48 -30.57 -2.65
CA PRO A 513 -9.20 -31.41 -3.80
C PRO A 513 -9.79 -30.79 -5.08
N VAL A 514 -8.95 -30.64 -6.11
CA VAL A 514 -9.33 -30.07 -7.44
C VAL A 514 -10.13 -31.07 -8.30
N SER A 515 -10.20 -32.35 -7.90
CA SER A 515 -10.75 -33.46 -8.67
C SER A 515 -12.29 -33.50 -8.81
N THR A 516 -13.01 -32.55 -8.23
CA THR A 516 -14.47 -32.43 -8.35
C THR A 516 -14.88 -30.98 -8.60
N PRO A 517 -15.59 -30.64 -9.70
CA PRO A 517 -16.06 -29.28 -10.00
C PRO A 517 -17.27 -28.86 -9.15
N SER A 518 -17.40 -29.41 -7.94
CA SER A 518 -18.42 -29.03 -6.98
C SER A 518 -18.06 -27.70 -6.35
N LEU A 519 -18.80 -26.65 -6.73
CA LEU A 519 -18.78 -25.36 -6.04
C LEU A 519 -19.73 -25.41 -4.82
N PRO A 520 -19.36 -24.81 -3.67
CA PRO A 520 -18.08 -24.19 -3.39
C PRO A 520 -16.95 -25.23 -3.19
N HIS A 521 -15.70 -24.82 -3.44
CA HIS A 521 -14.54 -25.63 -3.07
C HIS A 521 -14.40 -25.66 -1.54
N HIS A 522 -14.62 -26.85 -0.95
CA HIS A 522 -14.56 -27.06 0.48
C HIS A 522 -13.10 -27.28 0.92
N PHE A 523 -12.57 -26.37 1.74
CA PHE A 523 -11.23 -26.46 2.30
C PHE A 523 -11.24 -27.19 3.65
N SER A 524 -10.31 -28.12 3.85
CA SER A 524 -10.02 -28.75 5.14
C SER A 524 -8.67 -28.28 5.67
N LEU A 525 -8.52 -28.18 7.00
CA LEU A 525 -7.25 -27.86 7.62
C LEU A 525 -6.24 -29.01 7.41
N VAL A 526 -4.99 -28.65 7.12
CA VAL A 526 -3.87 -29.61 7.07
C VAL A 526 -3.20 -29.65 8.43
N GLU A 527 -2.86 -30.86 8.90
CA GLU A 527 -2.00 -31.03 10.07
C GLU A 527 -0.54 -30.79 9.72
N GLY A 528 0.15 -30.00 10.55
CA GLY A 528 1.52 -29.56 10.31
C GLY A 528 1.61 -28.18 9.66
N GLY A 529 2.79 -27.90 9.11
CA GLY A 529 3.20 -26.58 8.66
C GLY A 529 3.91 -25.76 9.76
N GLU A 530 4.88 -24.95 9.35
CA GLU A 530 5.68 -24.10 10.23
C GLU A 530 5.48 -22.62 9.88
N PHE A 531 5.20 -21.78 10.87
CA PHE A 531 5.09 -20.32 10.75
C PHE A 531 6.03 -19.66 11.76
N LYS A 532 7.08 -19.01 11.27
CA LYS A 532 8.06 -18.33 12.13
C LYS A 532 7.64 -16.89 12.39
N ALA A 533 7.88 -16.39 13.60
CA ALA A 533 7.45 -15.03 14.00
C ALA A 533 8.23 -13.89 13.32
N ASP A 534 9.38 -14.20 12.72
CA ASP A 534 10.26 -13.32 11.94
C ASP A 534 10.11 -13.52 10.42
N SER A 535 9.13 -14.34 9.98
CA SER A 535 8.88 -14.66 8.59
C SER A 535 7.48 -14.23 8.16
N TRP A 536 7.35 -13.75 6.92
CA TRP A 536 6.06 -13.57 6.26
C TRP A 536 5.62 -14.79 5.45
N TYR A 537 6.45 -15.84 5.43
CA TYR A 537 6.16 -17.14 4.81
C TYR A 537 5.94 -18.20 5.87
N GLY A 538 4.86 -18.96 5.73
CA GLY A 538 4.74 -20.29 6.32
C GLY A 538 5.17 -21.36 5.33
N SER A 539 5.66 -22.52 5.80
CA SER A 539 6.02 -23.66 4.96
C SER A 539 5.25 -24.92 5.34
N ASN A 540 4.87 -25.75 4.36
CA ASN A 540 4.22 -27.05 4.60
C ASN A 540 4.69 -28.12 3.60
N SER A 541 4.73 -29.39 4.01
CA SER A 541 5.04 -30.52 3.14
C SER A 541 3.77 -31.29 2.73
N THR A 542 3.32 -31.04 1.51
CA THR A 542 2.08 -31.56 0.90
C THR A 542 2.38 -32.67 -0.09
#